data_AF-A0A377PYW6-F1
#
_entry.id   AF-A0A377PYW6-F1
#
_cell.length_a   1.000
_cell.length_b   1.000
_cell.length_c   1.000
_cell.angle_alpha   90.00
_cell.angle_beta   90.00
_cell.angle_gamma   90.00
#
_symmetry.space_group_name_H-M   'P 1'
#
loop_
_entity.id
_entity.type
_entity.pdbx_description
1 polymer ?
#
loop_
_entity_poly.entity_id
_entity_poly.type
_entity_poly.pdbx_seq_one_letter_code
_entity_poly.pdbx_strand_id
1 'polypeptide(L)'
;MERNELQSLQELKEEEKIKISDRASNGILEKENADFLIKLIDNAENKTEVLKISALGMTYKRTGFHFDVRLEKNEGQTIRYLKKNENLSFNQGGITHKLIIGDNYPALLNLLINYKNKIKVIYIDPPYGKDDLGEFAQTNYNNAITRDNLLSMLYPRLILARQLLKDDGVIFCSIDDRNQAYVKCLFDEVFGEENFIADFIWRKKYGGGKGAKLFVDTHEYILVYAKNKDWLNFNLLSRTDKQKEVFEMVDEYFNERGKYYIRPLKSGLDKRETLIYPIECPDGSFIETQWICGKEAYEKLQSEGRIVFKLLKNGTYNIYKKFYEYDSEGVMQESIIYDLAYNADGKVEIKQIFNIKEGRETPFSNPKPIKLIYRFLELSTNDDDIILDFFAGSGTTGHAVLELNKQDGGNRQFILVTNNETTDLNPNGIALDVTSKRLKRIMSGECYDKSKDFKWLEKNAPYGDSLEVSEIESIASSNHLVFEKIDEKLYGKDFKNIHDKIEWICKEFELTCRKIEGE
;
A
#
# COMPACT_ATOMS: atom_id res chain seq x y z
N MET A 1 35.57 12.66 -1.81
CA MET A 1 36.71 12.03 -1.10
C MET A 1 38.00 12.85 -1.31
N GLU A 2 37.91 14.18 -1.40
CA GLU A 2 39.03 15.07 -1.80
C GLU A 2 39.14 16.31 -0.89
N ARG A 3 39.02 16.13 0.44
CA ARG A 3 39.27 17.21 1.43
C ARG A 3 40.32 16.88 2.50
N ASN A 4 40.83 15.64 2.52
CA ASN A 4 41.67 15.14 3.63
C ASN A 4 43.19 15.18 3.40
N GLU A 5 43.67 15.62 2.23
CA GLU A 5 45.11 15.59 1.93
C GLU A 5 45.90 16.81 2.45
N LEU A 6 45.24 17.89 2.91
CA LEU A 6 45.92 19.12 3.36
C LEU A 6 45.93 19.37 4.88
N GLN A 7 45.19 18.62 5.68
CA GLN A 7 45.11 18.84 7.14
C GLN A 7 46.31 18.21 7.86
N SER A 8 46.96 18.91 8.79
CA SER A 8 48.01 18.32 9.63
C SER A 8 47.44 17.36 10.68
N LEU A 9 48.27 16.44 11.20
CA LEU A 9 47.84 15.52 12.27
C LEU A 9 47.40 16.28 13.53
N GLN A 10 48.10 17.36 13.87
CA GLN A 10 47.80 18.20 15.03
C GLN A 10 46.43 18.88 14.88
N GLU A 11 46.14 19.44 13.70
CA GLU A 11 44.84 20.08 13.42
C GLU A 11 43.69 19.07 13.48
N LEU A 12 43.89 17.84 12.97
CA LEU A 12 42.87 16.79 13.05
C LEU A 12 42.60 16.36 14.50
N LYS A 13 43.65 16.26 15.33
CA LYS A 13 43.49 15.97 16.76
C LYS A 13 42.67 17.04 17.48
N GLU A 14 42.99 18.31 17.27
CA GLU A 14 42.24 19.41 17.89
C GLU A 14 40.78 19.45 17.41
N GLU A 15 40.54 19.27 16.12
CA GLU A 15 39.18 19.23 15.57
C GLU A 15 38.32 18.12 16.18
N GLU A 16 38.85 16.90 16.26
CA GLU A 16 38.11 15.76 16.80
C GLU A 16 37.91 15.87 18.33
N LYS A 17 38.87 16.45 19.08
CA LYS A 17 38.69 16.75 20.51
C LYS A 17 37.56 17.75 20.77
N ILE A 18 37.44 18.78 19.93
CA ILE A 18 36.34 19.76 20.00
C ILE A 18 34.99 19.05 19.79
N LYS A 19 34.89 18.18 18.77
CA LYS A 19 33.66 17.41 18.50
C LYS A 19 33.25 16.50 19.66
N ILE A 20 34.21 15.84 20.30
CA ILE A 20 33.94 14.98 21.46
C ILE A 20 33.50 15.81 22.67
N SER A 21 34.14 16.95 22.91
CA SER A 21 33.79 17.86 24.00
C SER A 21 32.38 18.44 23.83
N ASP A 22 32.02 18.83 22.60
CA ASP A 22 30.68 19.33 22.27
C ASP A 22 29.60 18.27 22.55
N ARG A 23 29.84 17.01 22.14
CA ARG A 23 28.92 15.89 22.43
C ARG A 23 28.73 15.65 23.93
N ALA A 24 29.79 15.77 24.72
CA ALA A 24 29.71 15.66 26.17
C ALA A 24 28.87 16.79 26.78
N SER A 25 29.07 18.03 26.30
CA SER A 25 28.31 19.19 26.77
C SER A 25 26.82 19.11 26.42
N ASN A 26 26.48 18.46 25.30
CA ASN A 26 25.12 18.24 24.83
C ASN A 26 24.45 16.97 25.42
N GLY A 27 25.10 16.29 26.37
CA GLY A 27 24.58 15.06 27.00
C GLY A 27 24.49 13.86 26.07
N ILE A 28 25.17 13.90 24.92
CA ILE A 28 25.19 12.83 23.91
C ILE A 28 26.20 11.73 24.30
N LEU A 29 27.28 12.11 24.98
CA LEU A 29 28.34 11.21 25.43
C LEU A 29 28.64 11.49 26.92
N GLU A 30 28.77 10.44 27.73
CA GLU A 30 29.15 10.61 29.14
C GLU A 30 30.50 11.30 29.27
N LYS A 31 30.64 12.18 30.26
CA LYS A 31 31.83 13.02 30.43
C LYS A 31 33.10 12.19 30.62
N GLU A 32 33.02 11.12 31.40
CA GLU A 32 34.12 10.19 31.66
C GLU A 32 34.61 9.50 30.38
N ASN A 33 33.67 9.13 29.49
CA ASN A 33 33.98 8.53 28.20
C ASN A 33 34.58 9.57 27.24
N ALA A 34 34.07 10.80 27.24
CA ALA A 34 34.63 11.90 26.45
C ALA A 34 36.09 12.22 26.86
N ASP A 35 36.36 12.34 28.16
CA ASP A 35 37.69 12.60 28.70
C ASP A 35 38.68 11.47 28.35
N PHE A 36 38.21 10.22 28.35
CA PHE A 36 39.02 9.07 27.94
C PHE A 36 39.38 9.11 26.45
N LEU A 37 38.40 9.39 25.58
CA LEU A 37 38.64 9.46 24.13
C LEU A 37 39.55 10.63 23.75
N ILE A 38 39.44 11.78 24.42
CA ILE A 38 40.34 12.92 24.23
C ILE A 38 41.80 12.52 24.52
N LYS A 39 42.04 11.82 25.64
CA LYS A 39 43.37 11.30 25.97
C LYS A 39 43.90 10.33 24.93
N LEU A 40 43.05 9.47 24.38
CA LEU A 40 43.45 8.55 23.31
C LEU A 40 43.81 9.32 22.03
N ILE A 41 43.06 10.35 21.66
CA ILE A 41 43.35 11.20 20.49
C ILE A 41 44.69 11.92 20.66
N ASP A 42 44.99 12.46 21.85
CA ASP A 42 46.28 13.12 22.12
C ASP A 42 47.46 12.16 21.89
N ASN A 43 47.30 10.88 22.22
CA ASN A 43 48.33 9.86 22.06
C ASN A 43 48.37 9.19 20.67
N ALA A 44 47.41 9.47 19.78
CA ALA A 44 47.36 8.83 18.46
C ALA A 44 48.57 9.22 17.60
N GLU A 45 49.22 8.26 16.95
CA GLU A 45 50.46 8.50 16.20
C GLU A 45 50.21 8.91 14.75
N ASN A 46 49.01 8.67 14.23
CA ASN A 46 48.65 8.92 12.84
C ASN A 46 47.16 9.29 12.69
N LYS A 47 46.79 9.85 11.52
CA LYS A 47 45.43 10.32 11.24
C LYS A 47 44.39 9.21 11.31
N THR A 48 44.74 7.99 10.89
CA THR A 48 43.84 6.83 10.89
C THR A 48 43.42 6.46 12.31
N GLU A 49 44.37 6.51 13.24
CA GLU A 49 44.12 6.23 14.65
C GLU A 49 43.23 7.29 15.30
N VAL A 50 43.48 8.58 15.02
CA VAL A 50 42.60 9.70 15.46
C VAL A 50 41.15 9.47 15.01
N LEU A 51 40.94 9.11 13.74
CA LEU A 51 39.60 8.86 13.20
C LEU A 51 38.92 7.63 13.84
N LYS A 52 39.67 6.55 14.08
CA LYS A 52 39.15 5.34 14.74
C LYS A 52 38.75 5.61 16.19
N ILE A 53 39.55 6.38 16.92
CA ILE A 53 39.26 6.74 18.31
C ILE A 53 38.04 7.66 18.37
N SER A 54 37.97 8.68 17.51
CA SER A 54 36.80 9.57 17.45
C SER A 54 35.50 8.80 17.14
N ALA A 55 35.59 7.75 16.32
CA ALA A 55 34.46 6.89 16.00
C ALA A 55 33.87 6.13 17.22
N LEU A 56 34.68 5.84 18.24
CA LEU A 56 34.22 5.16 19.46
C LEU A 56 33.29 6.05 20.32
N GLY A 57 33.39 7.37 20.20
CA GLY A 57 32.51 8.35 20.84
C GLY A 57 31.38 8.84 19.95
N MET A 58 31.11 8.14 18.83
CA MET A 58 29.99 8.47 17.96
C MET A 58 28.72 7.77 18.44
N THR A 59 27.70 8.55 18.74
CA THR A 59 26.31 8.06 18.76
C THR A 59 25.76 8.14 17.35
N TYR A 60 25.27 7.04 16.80
CA TYR A 60 24.56 7.07 15.53
C TYR A 60 23.20 7.74 15.75
N LYS A 61 23.01 8.94 15.18
CA LYS A 61 21.65 9.43 14.94
C LYS A 61 21.09 8.56 13.83
N ARG A 62 20.00 7.84 14.12
CA ARG A 62 19.30 6.98 13.15
C ARG A 62 18.77 7.88 12.03
N THR A 63 19.48 7.97 10.91
CA THR A 63 19.06 8.78 9.75
C THR A 63 18.33 7.95 8.69
N GLY A 64 18.21 6.63 8.87
CA GLY A 64 17.64 5.74 7.86
C GLY A 64 18.62 5.48 6.71
N PHE A 65 18.18 4.65 5.75
CA PHE A 65 18.86 4.54 4.46
C PHE A 65 18.53 5.79 3.64
N HIS A 66 19.55 6.55 3.26
CA HIS A 66 19.39 7.60 2.25
C HIS A 66 19.80 7.04 0.91
N PHE A 67 18.90 7.06 -0.06
CA PHE A 67 19.25 6.71 -1.42
C PHE A 67 19.92 7.91 -2.11
N ASP A 68 21.09 7.70 -2.73
CA ASP A 68 21.78 8.75 -3.46
C ASP A 68 20.89 9.25 -4.62
N VAL A 69 20.67 10.57 -4.66
CA VAL A 69 19.87 11.21 -5.69
C VAL A 69 20.62 11.15 -7.02
N ARG A 70 20.02 10.49 -8.03
CA ARG A 70 20.44 10.62 -9.42
C ARG A 70 19.58 11.65 -10.13
N LEU A 71 20.23 12.56 -10.84
CA LEU A 71 19.54 13.44 -11.78
C LEU A 71 18.93 12.59 -12.88
N GLU A 72 17.61 12.71 -13.09
CA GLU A 72 16.99 12.18 -14.30
C GLU A 72 17.65 12.84 -15.53
N LYS A 73 17.78 12.09 -16.62
CA LYS A 73 18.14 12.71 -17.90
C LYS A 73 17.06 13.73 -18.22
N ASN A 74 17.45 15.00 -18.40
CA ASN A 74 16.56 16.04 -18.94
C ASN A 74 15.97 15.52 -20.26
N GLU A 75 14.71 15.10 -20.26
CA GLU A 75 13.95 14.73 -21.47
C GLU A 75 13.55 15.99 -22.27
N GLY A 76 14.52 16.85 -22.58
CA GLY A 76 14.30 18.05 -23.40
C GLY A 76 13.17 18.97 -22.91
N GLN A 77 12.79 19.91 -23.77
CA GLN A 77 11.65 20.82 -23.55
C GLN A 77 10.36 20.17 -24.07
N THR A 78 9.90 19.08 -23.45
CA THR A 78 8.66 18.38 -23.87
C THR A 78 7.61 18.37 -22.78
N ILE A 79 6.37 18.68 -23.15
CA ILE A 79 5.19 18.62 -22.29
C ILE A 79 4.52 17.26 -22.51
N ARG A 80 4.23 16.55 -21.41
CA ARG A 80 3.46 15.31 -21.42
C ARG A 80 2.03 15.58 -20.95
N TYR A 81 1.03 15.20 -21.75
CA TYR A 81 -0.38 15.49 -21.48
C TYR A 81 -1.28 14.30 -21.78
N LEU A 82 -2.51 14.35 -21.26
CA LEU A 82 -3.55 13.36 -21.51
C LEU A 82 -4.25 13.65 -22.83
N LYS A 83 -4.31 12.64 -23.71
CA LYS A 83 -5.12 12.64 -24.92
C LYS A 83 -6.16 11.54 -24.83
N LYS A 84 -7.43 11.89 -25.01
CA LYS A 84 -8.52 10.92 -24.94
C LYS A 84 -8.40 9.86 -26.06
N ASN A 85 -8.61 8.60 -25.71
CA ASN A 85 -8.75 7.51 -26.66
C ASN A 85 -10.25 7.22 -26.86
N GLU A 86 -10.80 7.72 -27.97
CA GLU A 86 -12.23 7.57 -28.30
C GLU A 86 -12.64 6.12 -28.63
N ASN A 87 -11.71 5.28 -29.09
CA ASN A 87 -12.00 3.90 -29.46
C ASN A 87 -12.13 2.98 -28.23
N LEU A 88 -11.38 3.28 -27.17
CA LEU A 88 -11.38 2.49 -25.94
C LEU A 88 -12.33 3.04 -24.87
N SER A 89 -12.65 4.33 -24.94
CA SER A 89 -13.61 4.98 -24.05
C SER A 89 -15.05 4.54 -24.37
N PHE A 90 -15.86 4.37 -23.33
CA PHE A 90 -17.28 4.08 -23.50
C PHE A 90 -18.10 4.69 -22.37
N ASN A 91 -19.30 5.18 -22.72
CA ASN A 91 -20.24 5.76 -21.77
C ASN A 91 -21.54 4.94 -21.78
N GLN A 92 -21.92 4.43 -20.61
CA GLN A 92 -23.15 3.66 -20.40
C GLN A 92 -23.99 4.26 -19.26
N GLY A 93 -23.71 5.50 -18.87
CA GLY A 93 -24.21 6.09 -17.63
C GLY A 93 -23.44 5.60 -16.40
N GLY A 94 -23.98 5.86 -15.22
CA GLY A 94 -23.36 5.49 -13.95
C GLY A 94 -22.11 6.32 -13.64
N ILE A 95 -21.19 5.71 -12.90
CA ILE A 95 -19.94 6.31 -12.45
C ILE A 95 -18.92 6.27 -13.60
N THR A 96 -18.17 7.34 -13.79
CA THR A 96 -17.06 7.35 -14.75
C THR A 96 -15.76 6.99 -14.04
N HIS A 97 -15.13 5.91 -14.48
CA HIS A 97 -13.80 5.48 -14.07
C HIS A 97 -12.75 5.86 -15.13
N LYS A 98 -11.46 5.83 -14.75
CA LYS A 98 -10.36 6.25 -15.64
C LYS A 98 -9.32 5.15 -15.86
N LEU A 99 -8.87 5.02 -17.10
CA LEU A 99 -7.68 4.26 -17.50
C LEU A 99 -6.72 5.19 -18.24
N ILE A 100 -5.49 5.32 -17.76
CA ILE A 100 -4.42 6.08 -18.40
C ILE A 100 -3.39 5.11 -18.95
N ILE A 101 -3.12 5.18 -20.24
CA ILE A 101 -2.16 4.34 -20.95
C ILE A 101 -0.88 5.14 -21.19
N GLY A 102 0.23 4.70 -20.61
CA GLY A 102 1.52 5.38 -20.73
C GLY A 102 2.44 5.11 -19.55
N ASP A 103 3.58 5.82 -19.52
CA ASP A 103 4.44 5.79 -18.33
C ASP A 103 3.71 6.42 -17.14
N ASN A 104 3.83 5.77 -15.99
CA ASN A 104 3.14 6.16 -14.78
C ASN A 104 3.69 7.45 -14.14
N TYR A 105 4.95 7.84 -14.38
CA TYR A 105 5.46 9.10 -13.82
C TYR A 105 4.79 10.33 -14.45
N PRO A 106 4.74 10.50 -15.80
CA PRO A 106 3.95 11.56 -16.44
C PRO A 106 2.46 11.49 -16.11
N ALA A 107 1.90 10.28 -15.96
CA ALA A 107 0.49 10.14 -15.57
C ALA A 107 0.23 10.68 -14.16
N LEU A 108 1.09 10.38 -13.18
CA LEU A 108 0.98 10.91 -11.82
C LEU A 108 1.15 12.43 -11.79
N LEU A 109 2.07 13.00 -12.59
CA LEU A 109 2.19 14.46 -12.75
C LEU A 109 0.89 15.09 -13.27
N ASN A 110 0.30 14.50 -14.31
CA ASN A 110 -0.98 14.98 -14.85
C ASN A 110 -2.13 14.84 -13.84
N LEU A 111 -2.15 13.76 -13.05
CA LEU A 111 -3.15 13.56 -11.99
C LEU A 111 -3.01 14.59 -10.86
N LEU A 112 -1.83 15.14 -10.58
CA LEU A 112 -1.67 16.15 -9.53
C LEU A 112 -2.49 17.43 -9.80
N ILE A 113 -2.75 17.74 -11.06
CA ILE A 113 -3.51 18.94 -11.46
C ILE A 113 -4.93 18.94 -10.87
N ASN A 114 -5.56 17.76 -10.73
CA ASN A 114 -6.94 17.63 -10.25
C ASN A 114 -7.16 16.65 -9.09
N TYR A 115 -6.20 15.77 -8.77
CA TYR A 115 -6.31 14.74 -7.72
C TYR A 115 -5.36 14.93 -6.54
N LYS A 116 -4.64 16.06 -6.45
CA LYS A 116 -3.84 16.37 -5.25
C LYS A 116 -4.69 16.30 -3.97
N ASN A 117 -4.25 15.51 -3.00
CA ASN A 117 -4.97 15.23 -1.74
C ASN A 117 -6.37 14.62 -1.90
N LYS A 118 -6.67 13.88 -2.97
CA LYS A 118 -8.01 13.30 -3.23
C LYS A 118 -8.07 11.78 -3.25
N ILE A 119 -6.94 11.10 -3.38
CA ILE A 119 -6.90 9.64 -3.47
C ILE A 119 -6.98 9.03 -2.07
N LYS A 120 -7.94 8.14 -1.83
CA LYS A 120 -8.05 7.45 -0.54
C LYS A 120 -7.08 6.27 -0.45
N VAL A 121 -7.08 5.44 -1.49
CA VAL A 121 -6.27 4.21 -1.53
C VAL A 121 -5.39 4.23 -2.75
N ILE A 122 -4.12 3.91 -2.55
CA ILE A 122 -3.21 3.53 -3.62
C ILE A 122 -2.88 2.05 -3.43
N TYR A 123 -3.07 1.24 -4.47
CA TYR A 123 -2.54 -0.13 -4.51
C TYR A 123 -1.52 -0.23 -5.65
N ILE A 124 -0.33 -0.76 -5.37
CA ILE A 124 0.67 -1.00 -6.41
C ILE A 124 1.25 -2.41 -6.32
N ASP A 125 1.48 -2.98 -7.50
CA ASP A 125 2.19 -4.25 -7.72
C ASP A 125 3.37 -3.99 -8.66
N PRO A 126 4.43 -3.29 -8.19
CA PRO A 126 5.56 -2.94 -9.04
C PRO A 126 6.32 -4.19 -9.49
N PRO A 127 7.18 -4.09 -10.52
CA PRO A 127 8.02 -5.23 -10.91
C PRO A 127 8.99 -5.61 -9.77
N TYR A 128 9.02 -6.89 -9.40
CA TYR A 128 9.81 -7.38 -8.25
C TYR A 128 11.33 -7.48 -8.52
N GLY A 129 11.81 -7.03 -9.67
CA GLY A 129 13.21 -7.16 -10.08
C GLY A 129 13.51 -8.54 -10.68
N LYS A 130 13.64 -8.61 -12.00
CA LYS A 130 14.19 -9.78 -12.69
C LYS A 130 15.60 -9.46 -13.17
N ASP A 131 16.50 -10.43 -13.01
CA ASP A 131 17.90 -10.35 -13.48
C ASP A 131 18.00 -10.27 -15.02
N ASP A 132 16.89 -10.52 -15.71
CA ASP A 132 16.75 -10.41 -17.16
C ASP A 132 15.30 -10.01 -17.48
N LEU A 133 15.11 -8.89 -18.16
CA LEU A 133 13.82 -8.46 -18.72
C LEU A 133 13.53 -9.10 -20.09
N GLY A 134 14.43 -9.94 -20.60
CA GLY A 134 14.43 -10.38 -21.99
C GLY A 134 14.93 -9.28 -22.93
N GLU A 135 15.17 -9.63 -24.19
CA GLU A 135 15.86 -8.79 -25.19
C GLU A 135 15.20 -7.44 -25.53
N PHE A 136 14.00 -7.11 -25.04
CA PHE A 136 13.18 -6.03 -25.64
C PHE A 136 12.48 -5.06 -24.68
N ALA A 137 12.83 -5.01 -23.40
CA ALA A 137 12.41 -3.89 -22.57
C ALA A 137 13.21 -2.63 -22.96
N GLN A 138 12.73 -1.87 -23.95
CA GLN A 138 13.21 -0.52 -24.26
C GLN A 138 12.86 0.43 -23.10
N THR A 139 13.58 0.29 -22.01
CA THR A 139 13.56 1.22 -20.87
C THR A 139 14.90 1.93 -20.81
N ASN A 140 14.99 3.05 -20.09
CA ASN A 140 16.25 3.76 -19.85
C ASN A 140 17.28 2.95 -19.01
N TYR A 141 17.00 1.67 -18.74
CA TYR A 141 17.73 0.79 -17.84
C TYR A 141 18.27 -0.41 -18.64
N ASN A 142 19.57 -0.69 -18.54
CA ASN A 142 20.23 -1.83 -19.19
C ASN A 142 19.53 -3.15 -18.84
N ASN A 143 18.66 -3.69 -19.71
CA ASN A 143 18.04 -5.05 -19.80
C ASN A 143 17.77 -5.88 -18.52
N ALA A 144 17.83 -5.28 -17.33
CA ALA A 144 17.65 -5.89 -16.02
C ALA A 144 17.10 -4.85 -15.06
N ILE A 145 16.05 -5.22 -14.32
CA ILE A 145 15.59 -4.42 -13.18
C ILE A 145 16.48 -4.82 -12.01
N THR A 146 17.66 -4.20 -11.95
CA THR A 146 18.48 -4.23 -10.75
C THR A 146 17.71 -3.55 -9.61
N ARG A 147 18.07 -3.86 -8.38
CA ARG A 147 17.54 -3.19 -7.19
C ARG A 147 17.63 -1.67 -7.32
N ASP A 148 18.77 -1.17 -7.76
CA ASP A 148 19.00 0.28 -7.93
C ASP A 148 18.04 0.89 -8.94
N ASN A 149 17.76 0.20 -10.06
CA ASN A 149 16.81 0.66 -11.07
C ASN A 149 15.37 0.68 -10.53
N LEU A 150 14.97 -0.37 -9.77
CA LEU A 150 13.65 -0.43 -9.13
C LEU A 150 13.45 0.74 -8.16
N LEU A 151 14.43 0.98 -7.29
CA LEU A 151 14.36 2.04 -6.29
C LEU A 151 14.39 3.43 -6.95
N SER A 152 15.25 3.63 -7.94
CA SER A 152 15.33 4.88 -8.71
C SER A 152 14.03 5.17 -9.47
N MET A 153 13.37 4.15 -10.01
CA MET A 153 12.08 4.30 -10.68
C MET A 153 10.96 4.61 -9.66
N LEU A 154 10.92 3.90 -8.53
CA LEU A 154 9.86 4.04 -7.53
C LEU A 154 9.92 5.37 -6.78
N TYR A 155 11.10 5.85 -6.41
CA TYR A 155 11.28 7.05 -5.59
C TYR A 155 10.45 8.26 -6.09
N PRO A 156 10.62 8.75 -7.33
CA PRO A 156 9.87 9.91 -7.81
C PRO A 156 8.36 9.62 -7.87
N ARG A 157 7.96 8.39 -8.20
CA ARG A 157 6.54 7.99 -8.26
C ARG A 157 5.90 7.99 -6.87
N LEU A 158 6.61 7.53 -5.85
CA LEU A 158 6.12 7.51 -4.47
C LEU A 158 5.99 8.94 -3.90
N ILE A 159 6.90 9.85 -4.27
CA ILE A 159 6.78 11.28 -3.91
C ILE A 159 5.50 11.89 -4.49
N LEU A 160 5.18 11.59 -5.76
CA LEU A 160 3.92 12.05 -6.38
C LEU A 160 2.70 11.35 -5.76
N ALA A 161 2.77 10.05 -5.53
CA ALA A 161 1.72 9.26 -4.89
C ALA A 161 1.36 9.82 -3.50
N ARG A 162 2.35 10.20 -2.69
CA ARG A 162 2.13 10.84 -1.38
C ARG A 162 1.40 12.18 -1.48
N GLN A 163 1.63 12.96 -2.53
CA GLN A 163 0.92 14.22 -2.77
C GLN A 163 -0.52 14.01 -3.28
N LEU A 164 -0.79 12.89 -3.94
CA LEU A 164 -2.14 12.53 -4.41
C LEU A 164 -3.03 12.00 -3.29
N LEU A 165 -2.45 11.33 -2.28
CA LEU A 165 -3.20 10.77 -1.14
C LEU A 165 -3.90 11.85 -0.31
N LYS A 166 -5.14 11.58 0.12
CA LYS A 166 -5.82 12.27 1.23
C LYS A 166 -4.99 12.11 2.51
N ASP A 167 -5.20 12.98 3.49
CA ASP A 167 -4.46 12.94 4.77
C ASP A 167 -4.76 11.65 5.56
N ASP A 168 -5.98 11.13 5.46
CA ASP A 168 -6.40 9.82 5.97
C ASP A 168 -6.20 8.68 4.93
N GLY A 169 -5.42 8.93 3.88
CA GLY A 169 -5.18 8.00 2.79
C GLY A 169 -4.10 6.95 3.11
N VAL A 170 -4.15 5.82 2.41
CA VAL A 170 -3.27 4.66 2.61
C VAL A 170 -2.73 4.13 1.29
N ILE A 171 -1.48 3.69 1.29
CA ILE A 171 -0.84 2.99 0.17
C ILE A 171 -0.49 1.55 0.56
N PHE A 172 -0.80 0.62 -0.34
CA PHE A 172 -0.45 -0.79 -0.28
C PHE A 172 0.54 -1.11 -1.41
N CYS A 173 1.62 -1.82 -1.09
CA CYS A 173 2.62 -2.24 -2.08
C CYS A 173 2.89 -3.74 -1.96
N SER A 174 2.50 -4.51 -2.97
CA SER A 174 2.95 -5.91 -3.09
C SER A 174 4.43 -5.99 -3.44
N ILE A 175 5.15 -6.91 -2.81
CA ILE A 175 6.57 -7.16 -3.09
C ILE A 175 6.97 -8.57 -2.65
N ASP A 176 8.01 -9.13 -3.28
CA ASP A 176 8.63 -10.38 -2.85
C ASP A 176 9.74 -10.17 -1.82
N ASP A 177 10.29 -11.27 -1.30
CA ASP A 177 11.39 -11.28 -0.33
C ASP A 177 12.68 -10.66 -0.85
N ARG A 178 12.89 -10.63 -2.18
CA ARG A 178 14.12 -10.13 -2.80
C ARG A 178 14.37 -8.65 -2.51
N ASN A 179 13.30 -7.85 -2.58
CA ASN A 179 13.39 -6.39 -2.50
C ASN A 179 12.55 -5.78 -1.37
N GLN A 180 11.76 -6.56 -0.62
CA GLN A 180 10.90 -6.08 0.46
C GLN A 180 11.62 -5.12 1.42
N ALA A 181 12.81 -5.49 1.92
CA ALA A 181 13.52 -4.66 2.90
C ALA A 181 13.95 -3.30 2.33
N TYR A 182 14.38 -3.27 1.06
CA TYR A 182 14.85 -2.06 0.40
C TYR A 182 13.69 -1.15 0.01
N VAL A 183 12.59 -1.72 -0.50
CA VAL A 183 11.37 -0.98 -0.78
C VAL A 183 10.77 -0.43 0.52
N LYS A 184 10.80 -1.20 1.62
CA LYS A 184 10.39 -0.70 2.94
C LYS A 184 11.20 0.52 3.38
N CYS A 185 12.53 0.49 3.22
CA CYS A 185 13.37 1.65 3.55
C CYS A 185 13.06 2.86 2.67
N LEU A 186 12.77 2.65 1.38
CA LEU A 186 12.33 3.71 0.48
C LEU A 186 11.00 4.32 0.91
N PHE A 187 10.06 3.50 1.36
CA PHE A 187 8.79 3.98 1.91
C PHE A 187 8.99 4.74 3.23
N ASP A 188 9.91 4.31 4.11
CA ASP A 188 10.28 5.07 5.31
C ASP A 188 10.80 6.47 4.96
N GLU A 189 11.64 6.59 3.93
CA GLU A 189 12.16 7.89 3.48
C GLU A 189 11.06 8.79 2.89
N VAL A 190 10.13 8.24 2.11
CA VAL A 190 9.08 9.02 1.44
C VAL A 190 7.90 9.37 2.36
N PHE A 191 7.45 8.41 3.18
CA PHE A 191 6.25 8.54 4.00
C PHE A 191 6.53 8.83 5.48
N GLY A 192 7.76 8.60 5.95
CA GLY A 192 8.13 8.64 7.36
C GLY A 192 7.92 7.29 8.05
N GLU A 193 8.90 6.84 8.85
CA GLU A 193 8.83 5.59 9.63
C GLU A 193 7.63 5.58 10.57
N GLU A 194 7.24 6.74 11.10
CA GLU A 194 6.08 6.91 11.98
C GLU A 194 4.75 6.59 11.29
N ASN A 195 4.69 6.72 9.97
CA ASN A 195 3.49 6.45 9.16
C ASN A 195 3.41 5.00 8.66
N PHE A 196 4.36 4.14 9.08
CA PHE A 196 4.27 2.72 8.85
C PHE A 196 3.11 2.10 9.64
N ILE A 197 2.32 1.28 8.95
CA ILE A 197 1.12 0.63 9.50
C ILE A 197 1.40 -0.85 9.77
N ALA A 198 1.72 -1.59 8.72
CA ALA A 198 1.90 -3.04 8.78
C ALA A 198 2.68 -3.55 7.56
N ASP A 199 3.24 -4.75 7.73
CA ASP A 199 3.70 -5.59 6.63
C ASP A 199 2.88 -6.89 6.66
N PHE A 200 1.98 -7.04 5.69
CA PHE A 200 1.13 -8.22 5.61
C PHE A 200 1.88 -9.36 4.93
N ILE A 201 1.77 -10.56 5.50
CA ILE A 201 2.25 -11.80 4.89
C ILE A 201 1.07 -12.47 4.20
N TRP A 202 1.07 -12.48 2.87
CA TRP A 202 0.04 -13.12 2.08
C TRP A 202 0.50 -14.48 1.56
N ARG A 203 -0.22 -15.55 1.89
CA ARG A 203 0.04 -16.88 1.35
C ARG A 203 -0.41 -16.96 -0.12
N LYS A 204 0.55 -16.85 -1.04
CA LYS A 204 0.30 -16.84 -2.49
C LYS A 204 0.03 -18.21 -3.11
N LYS A 205 0.31 -19.31 -2.40
CA LYS A 205 0.01 -20.69 -2.86
C LYS A 205 -0.21 -21.68 -1.70
N TYR A 206 -1.05 -22.69 -1.94
CA TYR A 206 -1.35 -23.76 -0.98
C TYR A 206 -0.12 -24.59 -0.56
N GLY A 207 0.86 -24.81 -1.44
CA GLY A 207 2.00 -25.67 -1.13
C GLY A 207 3.12 -25.63 -2.16
N GLY A 208 4.22 -26.33 -1.85
CA GLY A 208 5.43 -26.37 -2.67
C GLY A 208 5.36 -27.36 -3.81
N GLY A 209 5.85 -26.94 -4.99
CA GLY A 209 6.19 -27.88 -6.06
C GLY A 209 7.34 -28.80 -5.62
N LYS A 210 7.38 -30.02 -6.16
CA LYS A 210 8.35 -31.09 -5.85
C LYS A 210 9.84 -30.76 -6.12
N GLY A 211 10.24 -29.49 -6.21
CA GLY A 211 11.57 -29.04 -6.64
C GLY A 211 12.24 -27.96 -5.78
N ALA A 212 11.66 -27.57 -4.63
CA ALA A 212 12.35 -26.66 -3.71
C ALA A 212 13.57 -27.36 -3.09
N LYS A 213 14.77 -26.78 -3.25
CA LYS A 213 16.02 -27.34 -2.69
C LYS A 213 16.28 -26.93 -1.24
N LEU A 214 15.76 -25.76 -0.84
CA LEU A 214 15.90 -25.20 0.50
C LEU A 214 14.49 -25.07 1.11
N PHE A 215 14.00 -23.85 1.29
CA PHE A 215 12.66 -23.58 1.78
C PHE A 215 11.65 -23.47 0.64
N VAL A 216 10.41 -23.81 0.93
CA VAL A 216 9.30 -23.57 0.02
C VAL A 216 8.81 -22.15 0.22
N ASP A 217 9.14 -21.26 -0.71
CA ASP A 217 8.57 -19.91 -0.78
C ASP A 217 7.06 -20.02 -1.05
N THR A 218 6.21 -19.70 -0.06
CA THR A 218 4.73 -19.78 -0.18
C THR A 218 4.02 -18.45 0.04
N HIS A 219 4.78 -17.37 0.24
CA HIS A 219 4.21 -16.08 0.62
C HIS A 219 4.83 -14.92 -0.16
N GLU A 220 4.15 -13.79 -0.08
CA GLU A 220 4.58 -12.47 -0.53
C GLU A 220 4.24 -11.46 0.56
N TYR A 221 4.82 -10.28 0.45
CA TYR A 221 4.64 -9.18 1.40
C TYR A 221 3.75 -8.10 0.81
N ILE A 222 3.02 -7.41 1.67
CA ILE A 222 2.22 -6.24 1.30
C ILE A 222 2.49 -5.16 2.33
N LEU A 223 3.33 -4.20 1.94
CA LEU A 223 3.70 -3.07 2.78
C LEU A 223 2.56 -2.05 2.82
N VAL A 224 2.27 -1.53 4.02
CA VAL A 224 1.19 -0.57 4.24
C VAL A 224 1.69 0.67 4.94
N TYR A 225 1.44 1.81 4.31
CA TYR A 225 1.77 3.14 4.84
C TYR A 225 0.58 4.07 4.76
N ALA A 226 0.39 4.86 5.80
CA ALA A 226 -0.53 5.98 5.76
C ALA A 226 0.14 7.23 5.19
N LYS A 227 -0.65 8.19 4.72
CA LYS A 227 -0.13 9.56 4.55
C LYS A 227 0.08 10.23 5.91
N ASN A 228 -0.91 10.09 6.81
CA ASN A 228 -0.86 10.43 8.22
C ASN A 228 -1.54 9.32 9.03
N LYS A 229 -0.76 8.57 9.81
CA LYS A 229 -1.25 7.44 10.61
C LYS A 229 -2.30 7.84 11.64
N ASP A 230 -2.21 9.03 12.20
CA ASP A 230 -3.13 9.48 13.25
C ASP A 230 -4.55 9.72 12.72
N TRP A 231 -4.70 9.90 11.40
CA TRP A 231 -6.00 10.15 10.76
C TRP A 231 -6.55 8.93 10.03
N LEU A 232 -5.73 7.88 9.87
CA LEU A 232 -6.13 6.66 9.18
C LEU A 232 -7.03 5.81 10.09
N ASN A 233 -8.16 5.39 9.54
CA ASN A 233 -9.06 4.43 10.16
C ASN A 233 -9.33 3.29 9.18
N PHE A 234 -9.26 2.05 9.65
CA PHE A 234 -9.68 0.87 8.91
C PHE A 234 -11.05 0.39 9.40
N ASN A 235 -11.87 -0.06 8.45
CA ASN A 235 -13.13 -0.72 8.72
C ASN A 235 -12.91 -2.08 9.39
N LEU A 236 -13.89 -2.48 10.21
CA LEU A 236 -13.94 -3.84 10.73
C LEU A 236 -14.52 -4.78 9.66
N LEU A 237 -14.02 -6.02 9.64
CA LEU A 237 -14.51 -7.05 8.73
C LEU A 237 -15.64 -7.84 9.36
N SER A 238 -16.56 -8.29 8.53
CA SER A 238 -17.54 -9.30 8.96
C SER A 238 -16.84 -10.59 9.38
N ARG A 239 -17.34 -11.21 10.45
CA ARG A 239 -16.85 -12.54 10.88
C ARG A 239 -17.10 -13.58 9.80
N THR A 240 -16.10 -14.40 9.52
CA THR A 240 -16.24 -15.59 8.67
C THR A 240 -17.10 -16.65 9.34
N ASP A 241 -17.68 -17.58 8.58
CA ASP A 241 -18.49 -18.68 9.13
C ASP A 241 -17.72 -19.48 10.18
N LYS A 242 -16.44 -19.78 9.90
CA LYS A 242 -15.53 -20.45 10.84
C LYS A 242 -15.33 -19.67 12.14
N GLN A 243 -15.28 -18.33 12.07
CA GLN A 243 -15.21 -17.49 13.27
C GLN A 243 -16.54 -17.43 14.03
N LYS A 244 -17.67 -17.66 13.37
CA LYS A 244 -18.99 -17.74 14.01
C LYS A 244 -19.23 -19.08 14.70
N GLU A 245 -18.55 -20.16 14.27
CA GLU A 245 -18.67 -21.50 14.86
C GLU A 245 -18.37 -21.52 16.37
N VAL A 246 -17.53 -20.63 16.89
CA VAL A 246 -17.22 -20.58 18.33
C VAL A 246 -18.43 -20.19 19.19
N PHE A 247 -19.42 -19.50 18.63
CA PHE A 247 -20.61 -19.03 19.33
C PHE A 247 -21.69 -20.12 19.33
N GLU A 248 -21.73 -20.91 20.40
CA GLU A 248 -22.56 -22.11 20.48
C GLU A 248 -23.76 -21.98 21.44
N MET A 249 -23.66 -21.11 22.45
CA MET A 249 -24.62 -21.03 23.55
C MET A 249 -25.64 -19.91 23.35
N VAL A 250 -26.82 -20.05 23.97
CA VAL A 250 -27.90 -19.05 23.97
C VAL A 250 -28.39 -18.80 25.39
N ASP A 251 -28.87 -17.59 25.65
CA ASP A 251 -29.52 -17.20 26.90
C ASP A 251 -30.67 -16.23 26.64
N GLU A 252 -31.24 -15.65 27.69
CA GLU A 252 -32.35 -14.69 27.62
C GLU A 252 -32.06 -13.46 26.76
N TYR A 253 -30.78 -13.11 26.52
CA TYR A 253 -30.38 -11.97 25.68
C TYR A 253 -30.16 -12.35 24.21
N PHE A 254 -30.50 -13.57 23.79
CA PHE A 254 -30.22 -14.06 22.44
C PHE A 254 -30.74 -13.15 21.33
N ASN A 255 -31.95 -12.61 21.47
CA ASN A 255 -32.53 -11.73 20.45
C ASN A 255 -31.79 -10.39 20.31
N GLU A 256 -31.14 -9.93 21.38
CA GLU A 256 -30.45 -8.63 21.43
C GLU A 256 -28.94 -8.77 21.18
N ARG A 257 -28.33 -9.88 21.61
CA ARG A 257 -26.87 -10.06 21.63
C ARG A 257 -26.40 -11.23 20.75
N GLY A 258 -27.29 -12.10 20.31
CA GLY A 258 -26.97 -13.29 19.53
C GLY A 258 -26.45 -14.45 20.40
N LYS A 259 -25.83 -15.44 19.76
CA LYS A 259 -25.19 -16.56 20.48
C LYS A 259 -23.95 -16.07 21.24
N TYR A 260 -23.53 -16.82 22.26
CA TYR A 260 -22.31 -16.50 23.01
C TYR A 260 -21.39 -17.70 23.17
N TYR A 261 -20.13 -17.39 23.48
CA TYR A 261 -19.17 -18.33 24.03
C TYR A 261 -18.59 -17.78 25.33
N ILE A 262 -17.88 -18.61 26.08
CA ILE A 262 -17.28 -18.20 27.36
C ILE A 262 -15.76 -18.33 27.33
N ARG A 263 -15.07 -17.41 28.00
CA ARG A 263 -13.64 -17.54 28.34
C ARG A 263 -13.40 -17.30 29.82
N PRO A 264 -12.37 -17.93 30.41
CA PRO A 264 -12.01 -17.67 31.80
C PRO A 264 -11.80 -16.18 32.05
N LEU A 265 -12.33 -15.66 33.16
CA LEU A 265 -12.09 -14.28 33.61
C LEU A 265 -10.67 -14.14 34.21
N LYS A 266 -10.06 -15.26 34.61
CA LYS A 266 -8.72 -15.30 35.17
C LYS A 266 -7.69 -14.88 34.12
N SER A 267 -6.79 -13.98 34.49
CA SER A 267 -5.69 -13.53 33.63
C SER A 267 -4.47 -14.46 33.74
N GLY A 268 -3.81 -14.69 32.61
CA GLY A 268 -2.51 -15.35 32.53
C GLY A 268 -1.33 -14.40 32.26
N LEU A 269 -1.57 -13.08 32.31
CA LEU A 269 -0.55 -12.05 32.07
C LEU A 269 0.28 -11.74 33.32
N ASP A 270 1.34 -10.94 33.15
CA ASP A 270 2.18 -10.46 34.24
C ASP A 270 1.37 -9.80 35.37
N LYS A 271 1.92 -9.88 36.59
CA LYS A 271 1.24 -9.42 37.80
C LYS A 271 0.97 -7.91 37.77
N ARG A 272 -0.29 -7.53 38.00
CA ARG A 272 -0.80 -6.16 38.10
C ARG A 272 -1.72 -6.09 39.32
N GLU A 273 -1.27 -5.41 40.37
CA GLU A 273 -1.98 -5.37 41.66
C GLU A 273 -3.39 -4.79 41.54
N THR A 274 -3.61 -3.85 40.63
CA THR A 274 -4.92 -3.26 40.34
C THR A 274 -5.95 -4.24 39.78
N LEU A 275 -5.52 -5.41 39.32
CA LEU A 275 -6.38 -6.47 38.76
C LEU A 275 -6.55 -7.65 39.73
N ILE A 276 -5.98 -7.58 40.93
CA ILE A 276 -6.09 -8.61 41.96
C ILE A 276 -7.09 -8.15 43.00
N TYR A 277 -8.24 -8.81 43.06
CA TYR A 277 -9.28 -8.53 44.05
C TYR A 277 -10.16 -9.78 44.25
N PRO A 278 -10.79 -9.93 45.42
CA PRO A 278 -11.67 -11.05 45.69
C PRO A 278 -13.00 -10.87 44.93
N ILE A 279 -13.51 -11.97 44.38
CA ILE A 279 -14.86 -12.09 43.83
C ILE A 279 -15.63 -13.13 44.63
N GLU A 280 -16.82 -12.77 45.09
CA GLU A 280 -17.74 -13.67 45.78
C GLU A 280 -18.43 -14.63 44.81
N CYS A 281 -18.47 -15.91 45.16
CA CYS A 281 -19.13 -16.98 44.43
C CYS A 281 -20.57 -17.18 44.94
N PRO A 282 -21.44 -17.88 44.19
CA PRO A 282 -22.84 -18.09 44.57
C PRO A 282 -23.07 -18.80 45.92
N ASP A 283 -22.07 -19.52 46.44
CA ASP A 283 -22.10 -20.22 47.73
C ASP A 283 -21.55 -19.37 48.89
N GLY A 284 -21.18 -18.11 48.64
CA GLY A 284 -20.54 -17.21 49.60
C GLY A 284 -19.03 -17.40 49.74
N SER A 285 -18.41 -18.32 48.99
CA SER A 285 -16.95 -18.46 48.94
C SER A 285 -16.31 -17.33 48.12
N PHE A 286 -15.01 -17.07 48.32
CA PHE A 286 -14.28 -16.05 47.57
C PHE A 286 -13.15 -16.65 46.73
N ILE A 287 -12.97 -16.11 45.53
CA ILE A 287 -11.79 -16.37 44.69
C ILE A 287 -11.01 -15.06 44.57
N GLU A 288 -9.76 -15.08 45.01
CA GLU A 288 -8.82 -13.96 44.83
C GLU A 288 -7.69 -14.39 43.89
N THR A 289 -7.61 -13.72 42.74
CA THR A 289 -6.58 -13.94 41.72
C THR A 289 -6.49 -12.69 40.86
N GLN A 290 -5.53 -12.67 39.94
CA GLN A 290 -5.54 -11.67 38.87
C GLN A 290 -6.65 -11.95 37.85
N TRP A 291 -7.47 -10.94 37.60
CA TRP A 291 -8.54 -10.94 36.61
C TRP A 291 -8.12 -10.21 35.33
N ILE A 292 -8.85 -10.43 34.22
CA ILE A 292 -8.60 -9.72 32.95
C ILE A 292 -9.06 -8.26 32.96
N CYS A 293 -9.83 -7.85 33.96
CA CYS A 293 -10.45 -6.53 34.08
C CYS A 293 -10.40 -6.05 35.53
N GLY A 294 -10.51 -4.74 35.75
CA GLY A 294 -10.60 -4.16 37.09
C GLY A 294 -11.97 -4.40 37.74
N LYS A 295 -12.06 -4.14 39.05
CA LYS A 295 -13.25 -4.40 39.87
C LYS A 295 -14.52 -3.71 39.34
N GLU A 296 -14.45 -2.43 39.01
CA GLU A 296 -15.59 -1.68 38.47
C GLU A 296 -16.10 -2.26 37.13
N ALA A 297 -15.17 -2.64 36.25
CA ALA A 297 -15.53 -3.26 34.97
C ALA A 297 -16.16 -4.65 35.18
N TYR A 298 -15.68 -5.42 36.17
CA TYR A 298 -16.29 -6.68 36.55
C TYR A 298 -17.72 -6.49 37.08
N GLU A 299 -17.95 -5.54 37.99
CA GLU A 299 -19.27 -5.25 38.56
C GLU A 299 -20.26 -4.87 37.44
N LYS A 300 -19.82 -4.06 36.47
CA LYS A 300 -20.59 -3.77 35.26
C LYS A 300 -20.93 -5.03 34.47
N LEU A 301 -19.94 -5.86 34.14
CA LEU A 301 -20.16 -7.12 33.41
C LEU A 301 -21.13 -8.06 34.16
N GLN A 302 -21.04 -8.12 35.49
CA GLN A 302 -21.92 -8.92 36.33
C GLN A 302 -23.35 -8.40 36.28
N SER A 303 -23.54 -7.08 36.41
CA SER A 303 -24.85 -6.43 36.31
C SER A 303 -25.51 -6.61 34.93
N GLU A 304 -24.70 -6.74 33.88
CA GLU A 304 -25.16 -6.99 32.50
C GLU A 304 -25.43 -8.47 32.21
N GLY A 305 -25.27 -9.37 33.19
CA GLY A 305 -25.49 -10.81 33.01
C GLY A 305 -24.40 -11.52 32.19
N ARG A 306 -23.21 -10.92 32.07
CA ARG A 306 -22.08 -11.41 31.26
C ARG A 306 -21.10 -12.31 32.02
N ILE A 307 -21.36 -12.58 33.30
CA ILE A 307 -20.52 -13.43 34.15
C ILE A 307 -21.19 -14.78 34.36
N VAL A 308 -20.41 -15.86 34.28
CA VAL A 308 -20.85 -17.23 34.55
C VAL A 308 -19.94 -17.87 35.58
N PHE A 309 -20.53 -18.37 36.65
CA PHE A 309 -19.86 -19.20 37.65
C PHE A 309 -20.08 -20.67 37.29
N LYS A 310 -18.99 -21.43 37.10
CA LYS A 310 -19.05 -22.89 36.90
C LYS A 310 -18.46 -23.61 38.10
N LEU A 311 -19.29 -24.42 38.77
CA LEU A 311 -18.84 -25.31 39.82
C LEU A 311 -18.04 -26.47 39.22
N LEU A 312 -16.80 -26.65 39.69
CA LEU A 312 -15.92 -27.73 39.28
C LEU A 312 -16.16 -28.99 40.14
N LYS A 313 -15.68 -30.14 39.66
CA LYS A 313 -15.84 -31.44 40.34
C LYS A 313 -15.21 -31.48 41.74
N ASN A 314 -14.22 -30.64 42.01
CA ASN A 314 -13.55 -30.50 43.31
C ASN A 314 -14.30 -29.57 44.29
N GLY A 315 -15.48 -29.06 43.92
CA GLY A 315 -16.28 -28.16 44.74
C GLY A 315 -15.90 -26.68 44.67
N THR A 316 -14.89 -26.29 43.87
CA THR A 316 -14.51 -24.87 43.69
C THR A 316 -15.16 -24.26 42.45
N TYR A 317 -15.32 -22.94 42.40
CA TYR A 317 -15.80 -22.25 41.21
C TYR A 317 -14.68 -21.83 40.25
N ASN A 318 -15.02 -21.77 38.96
CA ASN A 318 -14.31 -20.97 37.97
C ASN A 318 -15.25 -19.89 37.42
N ILE A 319 -14.70 -18.69 37.22
CA ILE A 319 -15.45 -17.53 36.73
C ILE A 319 -15.12 -17.31 35.26
N TYR A 320 -16.16 -17.18 34.45
CA TYR A 320 -16.06 -16.96 33.02
C TYR A 320 -16.78 -15.68 32.60
N LYS A 321 -16.31 -15.05 31.53
CA LYS A 321 -16.99 -13.97 30.83
C LYS A 321 -17.67 -14.51 29.57
N LYS A 322 -18.92 -14.12 29.33
CA LYS A 322 -19.64 -14.34 28.07
C LYS A 322 -19.21 -13.31 27.03
N PHE A 323 -18.99 -13.79 25.81
CA PHE A 323 -18.71 -12.98 24.61
C PHE A 323 -19.78 -13.31 23.59
N TYR A 324 -20.55 -12.31 23.20
CA TYR A 324 -21.70 -12.46 22.32
C TYR A 324 -21.36 -12.13 20.87
N GLU A 325 -22.12 -12.70 19.94
CA GLU A 325 -21.94 -12.55 18.49
C GLU A 325 -22.03 -11.08 18.06
N TYR A 326 -22.91 -10.31 18.71
CA TYR A 326 -23.16 -8.91 18.39
C TYR A 326 -22.38 -7.93 19.29
N ASP A 327 -21.44 -8.41 20.12
CA ASP A 327 -20.60 -7.54 20.97
C ASP A 327 -19.64 -6.65 20.16
N SER A 328 -19.36 -6.99 18.90
CA SER A 328 -18.60 -6.13 17.99
C SER A 328 -19.19 -6.17 16.59
N GLU A 329 -19.17 -5.01 15.94
CA GLU A 329 -19.62 -4.81 14.54
C GLU A 329 -18.77 -5.58 13.52
N GLY A 330 -17.60 -6.09 13.93
CA GLY A 330 -16.74 -6.94 13.12
C GLY A 330 -15.47 -7.37 13.83
N VAL A 331 -14.48 -7.81 13.06
CA VAL A 331 -13.15 -8.23 13.51
C VAL A 331 -12.07 -7.44 12.78
N MET A 332 -10.96 -7.19 13.48
CA MET A 332 -9.77 -6.61 12.85
C MET A 332 -9.09 -7.65 11.94
N GLN A 333 -8.50 -7.18 10.85
CA GLN A 333 -7.71 -8.02 9.96
C GLN A 333 -6.37 -8.42 10.62
N GLU A 334 -6.06 -9.71 10.59
CA GLU A 334 -4.74 -10.22 11.00
C GLU A 334 -3.68 -9.94 9.94
N SER A 335 -2.45 -9.64 10.35
CA SER A 335 -1.34 -9.34 9.44
C SER A 335 -0.87 -10.54 8.60
N ILE A 336 -1.25 -11.76 8.99
CA ILE A 336 -0.96 -12.98 8.22
C ILE A 336 -2.24 -13.41 7.51
N ILE A 337 -2.25 -13.32 6.18
CA ILE A 337 -3.37 -13.67 5.32
C ILE A 337 -3.13 -15.07 4.76
N TYR A 338 -3.67 -16.08 5.45
CA TYR A 338 -3.38 -17.49 5.15
C TYR A 338 -4.39 -18.13 4.17
N ASP A 339 -5.69 -17.80 4.31
CA ASP A 339 -6.79 -18.48 3.61
C ASP A 339 -7.75 -17.47 2.94
N LEU A 340 -7.21 -16.57 2.10
CA LEU A 340 -8.01 -15.57 1.36
C LEU A 340 -8.13 -15.90 -0.13
N ALA A 341 -7.00 -15.94 -0.83
CA ALA A 341 -6.87 -16.27 -2.24
C ALA A 341 -5.41 -16.58 -2.57
N TYR A 342 -5.16 -17.22 -3.70
CA TYR A 342 -3.85 -17.62 -4.19
C TYR A 342 -3.60 -17.08 -5.60
N ASN A 343 -2.34 -17.10 -6.06
CA ASN A 343 -1.96 -16.75 -7.43
C ASN A 343 -2.70 -17.59 -8.48
N ALA A 344 -3.08 -18.82 -8.16
CA ALA A 344 -3.85 -19.68 -9.05
C ALA A 344 -5.26 -19.14 -9.29
N ASP A 345 -5.88 -18.51 -8.29
CA ASP A 345 -7.24 -17.97 -8.39
C ASP A 345 -7.27 -16.80 -9.39
N GLY A 346 -6.30 -15.89 -9.32
CA GLY A 346 -6.18 -14.78 -10.29
C GLY A 346 -6.04 -15.27 -11.74
N LYS A 347 -5.33 -16.40 -11.96
CA LYS A 347 -5.22 -17.03 -13.28
C LYS A 347 -6.55 -17.62 -13.74
N VAL A 348 -7.32 -18.23 -12.84
CA VAL A 348 -8.66 -18.76 -13.18
C VAL A 348 -9.61 -17.63 -13.52
N GLU A 349 -9.65 -16.58 -12.70
CA GLU A 349 -10.49 -15.38 -12.90
C GLU A 349 -10.25 -14.76 -14.28
N ILE A 350 -8.99 -14.49 -14.64
CA ILE A 350 -8.69 -13.86 -15.92
C ILE A 350 -8.98 -14.79 -17.11
N LYS A 351 -8.77 -16.11 -16.99
CA LYS A 351 -9.13 -17.05 -18.06
C LYS A 351 -10.63 -17.08 -18.34
N GLN A 352 -11.47 -16.96 -17.31
CA GLN A 352 -12.92 -16.89 -17.47
C GLN A 352 -13.35 -15.64 -18.24
N ILE A 353 -12.71 -14.50 -17.97
CA ILE A 353 -12.95 -13.24 -18.69
C ILE A 353 -12.43 -13.33 -20.14
N PHE A 354 -11.39 -14.12 -20.39
CA PHE A 354 -10.76 -14.26 -21.70
C PHE A 354 -11.21 -15.46 -22.54
N ASN A 355 -12.23 -16.19 -22.08
CA ASN A 355 -12.76 -17.40 -22.72
C ASN A 355 -11.68 -18.46 -23.03
N ILE A 356 -10.65 -18.54 -22.20
CA ILE A 356 -9.61 -19.57 -22.33
C ILE A 356 -10.12 -20.82 -21.61
N LYS A 357 -10.61 -21.78 -22.39
CA LYS A 357 -11.38 -22.92 -21.89
C LYS A 357 -10.50 -23.98 -21.21
N GLU A 358 -9.31 -24.26 -21.75
CA GLU A 358 -8.38 -25.29 -21.29
C GLU A 358 -6.91 -24.90 -21.61
N GLY A 359 -5.95 -25.60 -21.01
CA GLY A 359 -4.52 -25.42 -21.31
C GLY A 359 -3.76 -24.46 -20.38
N ARG A 360 -2.45 -24.33 -20.65
CA ARG A 360 -1.52 -23.51 -19.85
C ARG A 360 -1.52 -22.03 -20.25
N GLU A 361 -2.15 -21.70 -21.37
CA GLU A 361 -2.26 -20.33 -21.88
C GLU A 361 -2.91 -19.40 -20.86
N THR A 362 -2.40 -18.19 -20.79
CA THR A 362 -2.90 -17.13 -19.91
C THR A 362 -2.73 -15.80 -20.62
N PRO A 363 -3.74 -14.90 -20.59
CA PRO A 363 -3.65 -13.61 -21.26
C PRO A 363 -2.68 -12.66 -20.52
N PHE A 364 -2.38 -12.99 -19.26
CA PHE A 364 -1.42 -12.28 -18.43
C PHE A 364 -0.76 -13.26 -17.46
N SER A 365 0.55 -13.13 -17.27
CA SER A 365 1.36 -14.15 -16.59
C SER A 365 1.03 -14.31 -15.11
N ASN A 366 0.92 -13.20 -14.39
CA ASN A 366 0.84 -13.16 -12.92
C ASN A 366 -0.19 -12.13 -12.42
N PRO A 367 -1.48 -12.29 -12.74
CA PRO A 367 -2.50 -11.38 -12.23
C PRO A 367 -2.68 -11.60 -10.71
N LYS A 368 -2.77 -10.51 -9.93
CA LYS A 368 -3.22 -10.61 -8.54
C LYS A 368 -4.70 -11.07 -8.51
N PRO A 369 -5.11 -11.89 -7.52
CA PRO A 369 -6.50 -12.31 -7.38
C PRO A 369 -7.40 -11.17 -6.90
N ILE A 370 -8.62 -11.09 -7.43
CA ILE A 370 -9.58 -10.01 -7.11
C ILE A 370 -9.84 -9.95 -5.60
N LYS A 371 -10.05 -11.10 -4.97
CA LYS A 371 -10.36 -11.21 -3.53
C LYS A 371 -9.30 -10.58 -2.62
N LEU A 372 -8.02 -10.60 -3.02
CA LEU A 372 -6.95 -9.98 -2.25
C LEU A 372 -7.10 -8.46 -2.26
N ILE A 373 -7.28 -7.88 -3.45
CA ILE A 373 -7.43 -6.42 -3.59
C ILE A 373 -8.74 -5.97 -2.94
N TYR A 374 -9.83 -6.69 -3.20
CA TYR A 374 -11.14 -6.47 -2.59
C TYR A 374 -11.02 -6.34 -1.05
N ARG A 375 -10.30 -7.26 -0.40
CA ARG A 375 -10.11 -7.23 1.05
C ARG A 375 -9.47 -5.92 1.53
N PHE A 376 -8.46 -5.42 0.83
CA PHE A 376 -7.83 -4.16 1.23
C PHE A 376 -8.75 -2.96 0.96
N LEU A 377 -9.54 -2.98 -0.12
CA LEU A 377 -10.52 -1.93 -0.38
C LEU A 377 -11.64 -1.91 0.67
N GLU A 378 -12.19 -3.08 1.02
CA GLU A 378 -13.19 -3.26 2.08
C GLU A 378 -12.69 -2.68 3.42
N LEU A 379 -11.41 -2.90 3.73
CA LEU A 379 -10.78 -2.36 4.95
C LEU A 379 -10.60 -0.85 4.93
N SER A 380 -10.36 -0.24 3.77
CA SER A 380 -9.75 1.10 3.70
C SER A 380 -10.56 2.17 2.96
N THR A 381 -11.74 1.83 2.45
CA THR A 381 -12.58 2.75 1.67
C THR A 381 -13.99 2.86 2.23
N ASN A 382 -14.58 4.04 2.05
CA ASN A 382 -16.00 4.32 2.15
C ASN A 382 -16.61 4.45 0.75
N ASP A 383 -17.91 4.73 0.69
CA ASP A 383 -18.72 4.61 -0.52
C ASP A 383 -18.28 5.49 -1.69
N ASP A 384 -17.68 6.66 -1.49
CA ASP A 384 -17.36 7.62 -2.56
C ASP A 384 -15.84 7.84 -2.77
N ASP A 385 -15.04 6.96 -2.19
CA ASP A 385 -13.59 7.09 -2.23
C ASP A 385 -12.98 6.81 -3.62
N ILE A 386 -11.81 7.41 -3.88
CA ILE A 386 -11.06 7.24 -5.12
C ILE A 386 -9.85 6.33 -4.88
N ILE A 387 -9.75 5.29 -5.69
CA ILE A 387 -8.70 4.28 -5.68
C ILE A 387 -7.79 4.49 -6.88
N LEU A 388 -6.48 4.54 -6.66
CA LEU A 388 -5.47 4.63 -7.71
C LEU A 388 -4.58 3.39 -7.73
N ASP A 389 -4.33 2.85 -8.91
CA ASP A 389 -3.30 1.85 -9.14
C ASP A 389 -2.49 2.24 -10.37
N PHE A 390 -1.25 2.66 -10.13
CA PHE A 390 -0.35 3.11 -11.18
C PHE A 390 0.65 2.03 -11.65
N PHE A 391 0.37 0.77 -11.30
CA PHE A 391 0.98 -0.44 -11.83
C PHE A 391 -0.13 -1.44 -12.21
N ALA A 392 -1.15 -0.97 -12.92
CA ALA A 392 -2.43 -1.68 -13.01
C ALA A 392 -2.35 -3.06 -13.65
N GLY A 393 -1.37 -3.30 -14.54
CA GLY A 393 -1.14 -4.59 -15.17
C GLY A 393 -2.42 -5.18 -15.75
N SER A 394 -2.89 -6.31 -15.22
CA SER A 394 -4.13 -6.94 -15.68
C SER A 394 -5.43 -6.22 -15.35
N GLY A 395 -5.41 -5.08 -14.65
CA GLY A 395 -6.60 -4.32 -14.25
C GLY A 395 -7.39 -4.95 -13.09
N THR A 396 -6.71 -5.68 -12.21
CA THR A 396 -7.35 -6.36 -11.07
C THR A 396 -7.97 -5.36 -10.10
N THR A 397 -7.30 -4.24 -9.81
CA THR A 397 -7.79 -3.21 -8.89
C THR A 397 -9.11 -2.59 -9.37
N GLY A 398 -9.22 -2.26 -10.66
CA GLY A 398 -10.48 -1.75 -11.22
C GLY A 398 -11.62 -2.75 -11.12
N HIS A 399 -11.35 -4.05 -11.33
CA HIS A 399 -12.35 -5.09 -11.10
C HIS A 399 -12.77 -5.17 -9.62
N ALA A 400 -11.83 -5.16 -8.69
CA ALA A 400 -12.15 -5.21 -7.26
C ALA A 400 -13.01 -4.04 -6.80
N VAL A 401 -12.79 -2.82 -7.33
CA VAL A 401 -13.64 -1.65 -7.07
C VAL A 401 -15.07 -1.88 -7.56
N LEU A 402 -15.24 -2.35 -8.79
CA LEU A 402 -16.57 -2.64 -9.36
C LEU A 402 -17.32 -3.72 -8.58
N GLU A 403 -16.61 -4.78 -8.15
CA GLU A 403 -17.20 -5.84 -7.32
C GLU A 403 -17.65 -5.31 -5.95
N LEU A 404 -16.82 -4.45 -5.31
CA LEU A 404 -17.15 -3.86 -4.03
C LEU A 404 -18.39 -2.94 -4.14
N ASN A 405 -18.42 -2.02 -5.11
CA ASN A 405 -19.58 -1.17 -5.36
C ASN A 405 -20.86 -1.98 -5.63
N LYS A 406 -20.76 -3.09 -6.37
CA LYS A 406 -21.91 -3.98 -6.61
C LYS A 406 -22.40 -4.65 -5.33
N GLN A 407 -21.49 -4.99 -4.42
CA GLN A 407 -21.82 -5.70 -3.19
C GLN A 407 -22.44 -4.79 -2.13
N ASP A 408 -21.94 -3.56 -1.97
CA ASP A 408 -22.38 -2.64 -0.92
C ASP A 408 -23.21 -1.44 -1.42
N GLY A 409 -23.38 -1.29 -2.74
CA GLY A 409 -24.09 -0.16 -3.35
C GLY A 409 -23.28 1.14 -3.36
N GLY A 410 -21.96 1.06 -3.12
CA GLY A 410 -21.08 2.22 -3.12
C GLY A 410 -20.86 2.84 -4.50
N ASN A 411 -20.26 4.02 -4.49
CA ASN A 411 -19.95 4.86 -5.65
C ASN A 411 -18.44 5.12 -5.83
N ARG A 412 -17.59 4.17 -5.43
CA ARG A 412 -16.14 4.32 -5.46
C ARG A 412 -15.64 4.45 -6.89
N GLN A 413 -14.60 5.25 -7.10
CA GLN A 413 -14.00 5.44 -8.42
C GLN A 413 -12.62 4.82 -8.49
N PHE A 414 -12.29 4.14 -9.59
CA PHE A 414 -10.91 3.74 -9.87
C PHE A 414 -10.23 4.64 -10.92
N ILE A 415 -8.93 4.82 -10.73
CA ILE A 415 -8.00 5.36 -11.72
C ILE A 415 -6.89 4.33 -11.89
N LEU A 416 -6.77 3.76 -13.08
CA LEU A 416 -5.70 2.82 -13.41
C LEU A 416 -4.68 3.47 -14.32
N VAL A 417 -3.39 3.23 -14.08
CA VAL A 417 -2.31 3.56 -15.00
C VAL A 417 -1.54 2.30 -15.35
N THR A 418 -1.35 2.06 -16.64
CA THR A 418 -0.52 0.96 -17.15
C THR A 418 0.24 1.41 -18.38
N ASN A 419 1.47 0.92 -18.54
CA ASN A 419 2.17 1.02 -19.81
C ASN A 419 1.47 0.11 -20.85
N ASN A 420 1.74 0.35 -22.14
CA ASN A 420 1.32 -0.55 -23.22
C ASN A 420 2.49 -1.39 -23.74
N GLU A 421 3.23 -2.02 -22.82
CA GLU A 421 4.38 -2.85 -23.16
C GLU A 421 3.94 -4.08 -23.96
N THR A 422 4.62 -4.33 -25.07
CA THR A 422 4.39 -5.48 -25.96
C THR A 422 5.18 -6.70 -25.49
N THR A 423 4.53 -7.85 -25.42
CA THR A 423 5.18 -9.13 -25.09
C THR A 423 4.70 -10.21 -26.06
N ASP A 424 5.32 -11.39 -26.05
CA ASP A 424 4.86 -12.54 -26.85
C ASP A 424 3.40 -12.94 -26.53
N LEU A 425 2.95 -12.70 -25.29
CA LEU A 425 1.57 -12.95 -24.87
C LEU A 425 0.61 -11.81 -25.27
N ASN A 426 1.15 -10.60 -25.47
CA ASN A 426 0.40 -9.37 -25.65
C ASN A 426 1.02 -8.54 -26.80
N PRO A 427 0.88 -9.00 -28.06
CA PRO A 427 1.54 -8.37 -29.20
C PRO A 427 1.04 -6.94 -29.50
N ASN A 428 -0.19 -6.58 -29.10
CA ASN A 428 -0.67 -5.19 -29.20
C ASN A 428 -0.41 -4.39 -27.91
N GLY A 429 0.19 -5.02 -26.90
CA GLY A 429 0.56 -4.44 -25.62
C GLY A 429 -0.43 -4.76 -24.50
N ILE A 430 0.08 -4.78 -23.25
CA ILE A 430 -0.68 -5.16 -22.05
C ILE A 430 -1.97 -4.31 -21.88
N ALA A 431 -1.89 -3.00 -22.13
CA ALA A 431 -3.05 -2.10 -21.95
C ALA A 431 -4.19 -2.45 -22.91
N LEU A 432 -3.87 -2.74 -24.18
CA LEU A 432 -4.84 -3.04 -25.23
C LEU A 432 -5.34 -4.49 -25.14
N ASP A 433 -4.41 -5.45 -25.04
CA ASP A 433 -4.75 -6.87 -25.10
C ASP A 433 -5.35 -7.37 -23.78
N VAL A 434 -5.03 -6.74 -22.64
CA VAL A 434 -5.40 -7.23 -21.30
C VAL A 434 -6.25 -6.22 -20.54
N THR A 435 -5.68 -5.08 -20.15
CA THR A 435 -6.28 -4.18 -19.16
C THR A 435 -7.61 -3.61 -19.64
N SER A 436 -7.61 -2.91 -20.78
CA SER A 436 -8.82 -2.31 -21.36
C SER A 436 -9.85 -3.38 -21.74
N LYS A 437 -9.40 -4.50 -22.32
CA LYS A 437 -10.26 -5.61 -22.72
C LYS A 437 -10.93 -6.30 -21.53
N ARG A 438 -10.22 -6.45 -20.40
CA ARG A 438 -10.81 -6.93 -19.14
C ARG A 438 -11.91 -5.98 -18.69
N LEU A 439 -11.61 -4.69 -18.56
CA LEU A 439 -12.57 -3.68 -18.10
C LEU A 439 -13.80 -3.62 -19.00
N LYS A 440 -13.61 -3.54 -20.32
CA LYS A 440 -14.69 -3.54 -21.30
C LYS A 440 -15.62 -4.74 -21.12
N ARG A 441 -15.06 -5.95 -21.01
CA ARG A 441 -15.85 -7.18 -20.83
C ARG A 441 -16.65 -7.20 -19.54
N ILE A 442 -16.04 -6.85 -18.40
CA ILE A 442 -16.72 -6.93 -17.11
C ILE A 442 -17.71 -5.78 -16.89
N MET A 443 -17.45 -4.60 -17.47
CA MET A 443 -18.30 -3.41 -17.33
C MET A 443 -19.51 -3.47 -18.28
N SER A 444 -19.30 -3.77 -19.57
CA SER A 444 -20.38 -3.76 -20.56
C SER A 444 -20.93 -5.15 -20.92
N GLY A 445 -20.28 -6.24 -20.51
CA GLY A 445 -20.70 -7.59 -20.90
C GLY A 445 -20.42 -7.94 -22.36
N GLU A 446 -19.51 -7.23 -23.01
CA GLU A 446 -19.13 -7.45 -24.41
C GLU A 446 -17.70 -6.99 -24.64
N CYS A 447 -17.07 -7.48 -25.71
CA CYS A 447 -15.79 -6.98 -26.18
C CYS A 447 -15.95 -5.74 -27.06
N TYR A 448 -14.83 -5.12 -27.48
CA TYR A 448 -14.83 -4.03 -28.45
C TYR A 448 -15.39 -4.42 -29.84
N ASP A 449 -15.28 -5.70 -30.22
CA ASP A 449 -15.91 -6.25 -31.45
C ASP A 449 -17.38 -6.68 -31.24
N LYS A 450 -17.98 -6.34 -30.09
CA LYS A 450 -19.35 -6.69 -29.66
C LYS A 450 -19.59 -8.18 -29.38
N SER A 451 -18.55 -9.02 -29.41
CA SER A 451 -18.68 -10.42 -29.01
C SER A 451 -18.94 -10.56 -27.51
N LYS A 452 -19.76 -11.57 -27.15
CA LYS A 452 -20.17 -11.87 -25.76
C LYS A 452 -19.80 -13.29 -25.30
N ASP A 453 -18.96 -13.99 -26.07
CA ASP A 453 -18.57 -15.37 -25.77
C ASP A 453 -17.39 -15.39 -24.79
N PHE A 454 -17.70 -15.30 -23.49
CA PHE A 454 -16.74 -15.53 -22.41
C PHE A 454 -17.42 -16.04 -21.13
N LYS A 455 -16.82 -17.07 -20.51
CA LYS A 455 -17.38 -17.83 -19.37
C LYS A 455 -17.77 -16.99 -18.17
N TRP A 456 -17.12 -15.83 -17.98
CA TRP A 456 -17.45 -14.95 -16.85
C TRP A 456 -18.93 -14.53 -16.82
N LEU A 457 -19.58 -14.34 -17.99
CA LEU A 457 -21.00 -14.00 -18.08
C LEU A 457 -21.97 -15.12 -17.66
N GLU A 458 -21.51 -16.37 -17.60
CA GLU A 458 -22.36 -17.49 -17.16
C GLU A 458 -22.75 -17.37 -15.68
N LYS A 459 -21.93 -16.66 -14.89
CA LYS A 459 -22.11 -16.51 -13.44
C LYS A 459 -22.25 -15.07 -12.98
N ASN A 460 -22.02 -14.11 -13.87
CA ASN A 460 -21.96 -12.69 -13.49
C ASN A 460 -22.74 -11.83 -14.48
N ALA A 461 -23.52 -10.89 -13.94
CA ALA A 461 -24.01 -9.75 -14.71
C ALA A 461 -22.91 -8.68 -14.86
N PRO A 462 -22.85 -7.97 -15.99
CA PRO A 462 -21.95 -6.83 -16.17
C PRO A 462 -22.14 -5.79 -15.06
N TYR A 463 -21.04 -5.15 -14.64
CA TYR A 463 -21.08 -4.17 -13.55
C TYR A 463 -21.74 -2.84 -13.96
N GLY A 464 -21.77 -2.50 -15.25
CA GLY A 464 -22.24 -1.21 -15.73
C GLY A 464 -21.12 -0.17 -15.76
N ASP A 465 -21.47 1.08 -15.45
CA ASP A 465 -20.56 2.23 -15.41
C ASP A 465 -19.88 2.59 -16.75
N SER A 466 -19.15 3.70 -16.70
CA SER A 466 -18.48 4.30 -17.85
C SER A 466 -16.97 4.30 -17.65
N LEU A 467 -16.22 4.18 -18.74
CA LEU A 467 -14.75 4.20 -18.72
C LEU A 467 -14.24 5.28 -19.66
N GLU A 468 -13.48 6.24 -19.11
CA GLU A 468 -12.70 7.20 -19.86
C GLU A 468 -11.27 6.68 -20.00
N VAL A 469 -10.82 6.48 -21.23
CA VAL A 469 -9.46 6.04 -21.54
C VAL A 469 -8.67 7.20 -22.12
N SER A 470 -7.49 7.46 -21.58
CA SER A 470 -6.56 8.49 -22.06
C SER A 470 -5.17 7.89 -22.27
N GLU A 471 -4.41 8.48 -23.19
CA GLU A 471 -3.02 8.14 -23.49
C GLU A 471 -2.10 9.29 -23.10
N ILE A 472 -0.90 8.96 -22.62
CA ILE A 472 0.16 9.95 -22.39
C ILE A 472 0.83 10.25 -23.73
N GLU A 473 0.67 11.49 -24.19
CA GLU A 473 1.30 12.01 -25.40
C GLU A 473 2.38 13.03 -25.07
N SER A 474 3.19 13.37 -26.06
CA SER A 474 4.23 14.39 -25.90
C SER A 474 4.12 15.47 -26.97
N ILE A 475 4.46 16.70 -26.59
CA ILE A 475 4.57 17.83 -27.52
C ILE A 475 5.73 18.73 -27.08
N ALA A 476 6.50 19.25 -28.04
CA ALA A 476 7.55 20.22 -27.74
C ALA A 476 6.93 21.48 -27.11
N SER A 477 7.52 22.01 -26.05
CA SER A 477 6.95 23.13 -25.31
C SER A 477 6.96 24.46 -26.07
N SER A 478 7.76 24.54 -27.14
CA SER A 478 7.78 25.64 -28.11
C SER A 478 6.67 25.56 -29.17
N ASN A 479 5.89 24.48 -29.21
CA ASN A 479 4.85 24.30 -30.21
C ASN A 479 3.56 25.02 -29.79
N HIS A 480 3.09 25.97 -30.60
CA HIS A 480 1.87 26.73 -30.32
C HIS A 480 0.59 25.86 -30.26
N LEU A 481 0.59 24.68 -30.88
CA LEU A 481 -0.52 23.73 -30.84
C LEU A 481 -0.77 23.11 -29.46
N VAL A 482 0.09 23.38 -28.47
CA VAL A 482 -0.09 22.93 -27.07
C VAL A 482 -1.47 23.33 -26.54
N PHE A 483 -1.92 24.56 -26.80
CA PHE A 483 -3.20 25.08 -26.30
C PHE A 483 -4.42 24.46 -26.99
N GLU A 484 -4.23 23.92 -28.19
CA GLU A 484 -5.29 23.21 -28.93
C GLU A 484 -5.35 21.73 -28.52
N LYS A 485 -4.19 21.09 -28.30
CA LYS A 485 -4.11 19.64 -28.05
C LYS A 485 -4.43 19.24 -26.61
N ILE A 486 -4.14 20.09 -25.64
CA ILE A 486 -4.49 19.80 -24.24
C ILE A 486 -5.98 20.03 -24.07
N ASP A 487 -6.72 18.94 -23.86
CA ASP A 487 -8.15 18.96 -23.54
C ASP A 487 -8.34 19.17 -22.04
N GLU A 488 -8.79 20.35 -21.66
CA GLU A 488 -9.03 20.76 -20.27
C GLU A 488 -10.08 19.89 -19.55
N LYS A 489 -10.99 19.25 -20.30
CA LYS A 489 -12.06 18.41 -19.73
C LYS A 489 -11.52 17.14 -19.09
N LEU A 490 -10.41 16.61 -19.61
CA LEU A 490 -9.71 15.47 -19.01
C LEU A 490 -9.16 15.80 -17.60
N TYR A 491 -8.99 17.09 -17.32
CA TYR A 491 -8.54 17.63 -16.03
C TYR A 491 -9.71 18.18 -15.19
N GLY A 492 -10.96 17.96 -15.61
CA GLY A 492 -12.15 18.44 -14.91
C GLY A 492 -12.32 19.95 -14.97
N LYS A 493 -11.80 20.59 -16.03
CA LYS A 493 -11.96 22.02 -16.29
C LYS A 493 -12.86 22.23 -17.51
N ASP A 494 -13.54 23.37 -17.55
CA ASP A 494 -14.38 23.79 -18.67
C ASP A 494 -14.26 25.32 -18.78
N PHE A 495 -13.32 25.79 -19.61
CA PHE A 495 -13.03 27.21 -19.75
C PHE A 495 -13.96 27.83 -20.80
N LYS A 496 -14.60 28.95 -20.45
CA LYS A 496 -15.51 29.65 -21.37
C LYS A 496 -14.77 30.47 -22.42
N ASN A 497 -13.52 30.84 -22.15
CA ASN A 497 -12.69 31.62 -23.07
C ASN A 497 -11.30 30.97 -23.18
N ILE A 498 -10.64 31.22 -24.32
CA ILE A 498 -9.33 30.65 -24.64
C ILE A 498 -8.21 31.22 -23.76
N HIS A 499 -8.37 32.44 -23.24
CA HIS A 499 -7.35 33.12 -22.44
C HIS A 499 -7.16 32.42 -21.08
N ASP A 500 -8.25 32.12 -20.37
CA ASP A 500 -8.24 31.37 -19.11
C ASP A 500 -7.63 29.98 -19.31
N LYS A 501 -7.93 29.33 -20.45
CA LYS A 501 -7.32 28.04 -20.81
C LYS A 501 -5.81 28.17 -21.01
N ILE A 502 -5.34 29.19 -21.72
CA ILE A 502 -3.91 29.47 -21.93
C ILE A 502 -3.22 29.74 -20.60
N GLU A 503 -3.77 30.60 -19.75
CA GLU A 503 -3.21 30.90 -18.43
C GLU A 503 -3.11 29.65 -17.55
N TRP A 504 -4.16 28.82 -17.54
CA TRP A 504 -4.17 27.56 -16.82
C TRP A 504 -3.10 26.59 -17.35
N ILE A 505 -2.99 26.41 -18.67
CA ILE A 505 -1.97 25.55 -19.27
C ILE A 505 -0.56 26.05 -18.90
N CYS A 506 -0.32 27.36 -18.99
CA CYS A 506 0.95 27.99 -18.63
C CYS A 506 1.31 27.85 -17.14
N LYS A 507 0.31 27.65 -16.28
CA LYS A 507 0.49 27.49 -14.85
C LYS A 507 0.72 26.03 -14.45
N GLU A 508 -0.05 25.10 -15.00
CA GLU A 508 -0.09 23.71 -14.54
C GLU A 508 0.88 22.79 -15.29
N PHE A 509 1.35 23.16 -16.47
CA PHE A 509 2.35 22.41 -17.23
C PHE A 509 3.69 23.17 -17.25
N GLU A 510 4.62 22.78 -16.39
CA GLU A 510 5.97 23.34 -16.38
C GLU A 510 6.65 23.19 -17.76
N LEU A 511 7.51 24.14 -18.13
CA LEU A 511 8.19 24.31 -19.44
C LEU A 511 7.38 24.97 -20.57
N THR A 512 6.11 25.34 -20.39
CA THR A 512 5.39 26.17 -21.37
C THR A 512 6.10 27.52 -21.55
N CYS A 513 6.51 27.82 -22.79
CA CYS A 513 7.17 29.07 -23.11
C CYS A 513 6.26 30.28 -22.80
N ARG A 514 6.67 31.09 -21.81
CA ARG A 514 6.14 32.46 -21.63
C ARG A 514 6.76 33.38 -22.68
N LYS A 515 6.30 33.30 -23.93
CA LYS A 515 6.46 34.41 -24.89
C LYS A 515 5.18 34.58 -25.68
N ILE A 516 4.52 35.70 -25.41
CA ILE A 516 3.55 36.30 -26.31
C ILE A 516 4.35 36.78 -27.52
N GLU A 517 4.05 36.30 -28.73
CA GLU A 517 4.48 37.03 -29.93
C GLU A 517 3.64 38.31 -30.00
N GLY A 518 4.25 39.43 -29.61
CA GLY A 518 3.70 40.77 -29.79
C GLY A 518 3.24 41.46 -28.49
N GLU A 519 4.20 41.97 -27.72
CA GLU A 519 4.17 43.35 -27.20
C GLU A 519 5.53 44.01 -27.44
#